data_AF-A0A0M3QDT7-F1
#
_entry.id   AF-A0A0M3QDT7-F1
#
_cell.length_a   1.000
_cell.length_b   1.000
_cell.length_c   1.000
_cell.angle_alpha   90.00
_cell.angle_beta   90.00
_cell.angle_gamma   90.00
#
_symmetry.space_group_name_H-M   'P 1'
#
loop_
_entity.id
_entity.type
_entity.pdbx_description
1 polymer ?
#
loop_
_entity_poly.entity_id
_entity_poly.type
_entity_poly.pdbx_seq_one_letter_code
_entity_poly.pdbx_strand_id
1 'polypeptide(L)'
;MEDELGALAADAAAHPERWGAGVRLHITCARRLPYEAVQLAEARGFSEARGVGRHHLIFEYEDIVPDAAWIASTARPVLEFIAEVGGTNPQIGIDRNIQ
;
A
#
# COMPACT_ATOMS: atom_id res chain seq x y z
N MET A 1 -12.48 -0.84 -3.41
CA MET A 1 -11.41 -0.15 -2.65
C MET A 1 -11.80 0.13 -1.21
N GLU A 2 -12.82 0.93 -0.90
CA GLU A 2 -13.24 1.07 0.51
C GLU A 2 -13.72 -0.26 1.10
N ASP A 3 -14.47 -1.07 0.33
CA ASP A 3 -14.84 -2.43 0.71
C ASP A 3 -13.65 -3.37 0.90
N GLU A 4 -12.58 -3.20 0.12
CA GLU A 4 -11.37 -4.04 0.21
C GLU A 4 -10.57 -3.71 1.47
N LEU A 5 -10.43 -2.42 1.79
CA LEU A 5 -9.82 -1.97 3.05
C LEU A 5 -10.63 -2.45 4.26
N GLY A 6 -11.96 -2.33 4.19
CA GLY A 6 -12.86 -2.83 5.23
C GLY A 6 -12.72 -4.33 5.44
N ALA A 7 -12.64 -5.12 4.37
CA ALA A 7 -12.42 -6.56 4.43
C ALA A 7 -11.05 -6.92 5.03
N LEU A 8 -10.00 -6.15 4.69
CA LEU A 8 -8.65 -6.33 5.23
C LEU A 8 -8.61 -6.13 6.75
N ALA A 9 -9.22 -5.04 7.25
CA ALA A 9 -9.34 -4.80 8.69
C ALA A 9 -10.20 -5.84 9.39
N ALA A 10 -11.28 -6.30 8.77
CA ALA A 10 -12.12 -7.35 9.34
C ALA A 10 -11.37 -8.69 9.46
N ASP A 11 -10.60 -9.09 8.44
CA ASP A 11 -9.75 -10.29 8.50
C ASP A 11 -8.66 -10.15 9.58
N ALA A 12 -8.03 -8.97 9.70
CA ALA A 12 -7.05 -8.70 10.75
C ALA A 12 -7.63 -8.78 12.17
N ALA A 13 -8.86 -8.30 12.36
CA ALA A 13 -9.56 -8.41 13.64
C ALA A 13 -9.99 -9.86 13.95
N ALA A 14 -10.39 -10.63 12.93
CA ALA A 14 -10.85 -12.01 13.10
C ALA A 14 -9.70 -13.01 13.28
N HIS A 15 -8.54 -12.74 12.68
CA HIS A 15 -7.40 -13.64 12.62
C HIS A 15 -6.07 -12.93 12.91
N PRO A 16 -5.89 -12.33 14.11
CA PRO A 16 -4.70 -11.55 14.43
C PRO A 16 -3.39 -12.34 14.30
N GLU A 17 -3.42 -13.67 14.43
CA GLU A 17 -2.28 -14.56 14.26
C GLU A 17 -1.71 -14.62 12.82
N ARG A 18 -2.47 -14.15 11.83
CA ARG A 18 -2.09 -14.15 10.41
C ARG A 18 -1.41 -12.86 9.95
N TRP A 19 -1.21 -11.91 10.87
CA TRP A 19 -0.75 -10.55 10.60
C TRP A 19 0.41 -10.15 11.53
N GLY A 20 1.07 -9.04 11.22
CA GLY A 20 2.26 -8.59 11.93
C GLY A 20 3.51 -9.27 11.39
N ALA A 21 4.34 -9.81 12.29
CA ALA A 21 5.69 -10.30 11.98
C ALA A 21 5.71 -11.27 10.78
N GLY A 22 6.54 -10.97 9.77
CA GLY A 22 6.68 -11.79 8.56
C GLY A 22 5.61 -11.53 7.50
N VAL A 23 4.75 -10.52 7.67
CA VAL A 23 3.75 -10.11 6.68
C VAL A 23 4.14 -8.79 6.03
N ARG A 24 4.21 -8.78 4.70
CA ARG A 24 4.43 -7.58 3.90
C ARG A 24 3.16 -7.25 3.14
N LEU A 25 2.75 -5.99 3.20
CA LEU A 25 1.70 -5.45 2.36
C LEU A 25 2.32 -4.56 1.30
N HIS A 26 1.78 -4.63 0.09
CA HIS A 26 2.09 -3.67 -0.95
C HIS A 26 0.85 -3.02 -1.54
N ILE A 27 0.95 -1.72 -1.79
CA ILE A 27 -0.06 -0.95 -2.51
C ILE A 27 0.54 -0.55 -3.87
N THR A 28 -0.13 -0.93 -4.95
CA THR A 28 0.31 -0.67 -6.34
C THR A 28 -0.83 -0.08 -7.17
N CYS A 29 -0.55 0.30 -8.43
CA CYS A 29 -1.58 0.69 -9.39
C CYS A 29 -1.29 0.15 -10.79
N ALA A 30 -2.34 -0.05 -11.59
CA ALA A 30 -2.25 -0.73 -12.89
C ALA A 30 -1.66 0.12 -14.04
N ARG A 31 -1.49 1.44 -13.85
CA ARG A 31 -1.08 2.36 -14.93
C ARG A 31 0.37 2.82 -14.79
N ARG A 32 0.99 3.10 -15.94
CA ARG A 32 2.24 3.84 -16.05
C ARG A 32 2.09 5.25 -15.47
N LEU A 33 2.77 5.50 -14.36
CA LEU A 33 2.88 6.79 -13.71
C LEU A 33 3.98 7.66 -14.34
N PRO A 34 3.92 9.00 -14.14
CA PRO A 34 5.01 9.90 -14.48
C PRO A 34 6.33 9.44 -13.86
N TYR A 35 7.45 9.67 -14.55
CA TYR A 35 8.80 9.35 -14.04
C TYR A 35 9.09 9.99 -12.67
N GLU A 36 8.47 11.15 -12.43
CA GLU A 36 8.64 11.97 -11.24
C GLU A 36 7.81 11.48 -10.05
N ALA A 37 6.90 10.51 -10.23
CA ALA A 37 5.96 10.09 -9.18
C ALA A 37 6.67 9.54 -7.93
N VAL A 38 7.80 8.84 -8.09
CA VAL A 38 8.60 8.34 -6.97
C VAL A 38 9.24 9.50 -6.20
N GLN A 39 9.81 10.47 -6.92
CA GLN A 39 10.44 11.66 -6.31
C GLN A 39 9.40 12.51 -5.57
N LEU A 40 8.19 12.62 -6.13
CA LEU A 40 7.09 13.32 -5.48
C LEU A 40 6.61 12.57 -4.22
N ALA A 41 6.56 11.24 -4.26
CA ALA A 41 6.21 10.44 -3.10
C ALA A 41 7.22 10.64 -1.95
N GLU A 42 8.52 10.59 -2.26
CA GLU A 42 9.60 10.84 -1.30
C GLU A 42 9.52 12.27 -0.74
N ALA A 43 9.32 13.28 -1.58
CA ALA A 43 9.17 14.67 -1.16
C ALA A 43 7.95 14.91 -0.26
N ARG A 44 6.92 14.05 -0.35
CA ARG A 44 5.74 14.06 0.53
C ARG A 44 5.86 13.16 1.76
N GLY A 45 7.02 12.54 1.95
CA GLY A 45 7.33 11.74 3.14
C GLY A 45 6.89 10.28 3.06
N PHE A 46 6.56 9.76 1.88
CA PHE A 46 6.30 8.33 1.70
C PHE A 46 7.61 7.56 1.49
N SER A 47 8.29 7.23 2.58
CA SER A 47 9.56 6.47 2.58
C SER A 47 9.44 5.07 1.97
N GLU A 48 8.23 4.53 1.96
CA GLU A 48 7.90 3.18 1.51
C GLU A 48 7.73 3.10 -0.01
N ALA A 49 7.70 4.25 -0.69
CA ALA A 49 7.53 4.35 -2.13
C ALA A 49 8.78 3.85 -2.89
N ARG A 50 8.56 2.93 -3.84
CA ARG A 50 9.60 2.40 -4.74
C ARG A 50 9.13 2.44 -6.19
N GLY A 51 10.06 2.73 -7.10
CA GLY A 51 9.83 2.60 -8.53
C GLY A 51 10.08 1.18 -9.00
N VAL A 52 9.11 0.56 -9.68
CA VAL A 52 9.25 -0.77 -10.30
C VAL A 52 9.21 -0.63 -11.82
N GLY A 53 10.34 -0.91 -12.47
CA GLY A 53 10.52 -0.61 -13.88
C GLY A 53 10.48 0.91 -14.15
N ARG A 54 10.12 1.31 -15.37
CA ARG A 54 10.18 2.74 -15.77
C ARG A 54 9.01 3.59 -15.27
N HIS A 55 7.89 2.97 -14.86
CA HIS A 55 6.63 3.69 -14.65
C HIS A 55 5.67 3.06 -13.63
N HIS A 56 6.06 2.05 -12.84
CA HIS A 56 5.19 1.58 -11.75
C HIS A 56 5.69 2.12 -10.41
N LEU A 57 4.74 2.40 -9.53
CA LEU A 57 4.98 2.78 -8.14
C LEU A 57 4.38 1.71 -7.24
N ILE A 58 5.16 1.28 -6.26
CA ILE A 58 4.75 0.37 -5.20
C ILE A 58 5.06 1.03 -3.86
N PHE A 59 4.20 0.84 -2.88
CA PHE A 59 4.44 1.19 -1.48
C PHE A 59 4.50 -0.09 -0.69
N GLU A 60 5.63 -0.38 -0.05
CA GLU A 60 5.87 -1.64 0.66
C GLU A 60 5.94 -1.42 2.17
N TYR A 61 5.16 -2.19 2.93
CA TYR A 61 5.08 -2.10 4.37
C TYR A 61 5.31 -3.48 5.00
N GLU A 62 6.27 -3.57 5.91
CA GLU A 62 6.64 -4.82 6.58
C GLU A 62 6.07 -4.90 8.00
N ASP A 63 5.88 -6.14 8.46
CA ASP A 63 5.37 -6.47 9.79
C ASP A 63 4.04 -5.78 10.14
N ILE A 64 3.14 -5.66 9.15
CA ILE A 64 1.91 -4.88 9.29
C ILE A 64 0.73 -5.69 9.81
N VAL A 65 -0.05 -5.03 10.67
CA VAL A 65 -1.45 -5.37 10.97
C VAL A 65 -2.34 -4.31 10.32
N PRO A 66 -3.14 -4.64 9.29
CA PRO A 66 -3.96 -3.66 8.57
C PRO A 66 -5.25 -3.34 9.33
N ASP A 67 -5.12 -2.87 10.56
CA ASP A 67 -6.25 -2.46 11.38
C ASP A 67 -6.85 -1.11 10.93
N ALA A 68 -7.90 -0.67 11.62
CA ALA A 68 -8.56 0.59 11.31
C ALA A 68 -7.63 1.81 11.44
N ALA A 69 -6.65 1.77 12.36
CA ALA A 69 -5.72 2.86 12.57
C ALA A 69 -4.73 2.94 11.40
N TRP A 70 -4.11 1.82 11.02
CA TRP A 70 -3.19 1.75 9.88
C TRP A 70 -3.89 2.13 8.57
N ILE A 71 -5.12 1.68 8.35
CA ILE A 71 -5.88 2.07 7.15
C ILE A 71 -6.07 3.58 7.09
N ALA A 72 -6.43 4.22 8.21
CA ALA A 72 -6.68 5.65 8.26
C ALA A 72 -5.39 6.48 8.11
N SER A 73 -4.30 6.08 8.76
CA SER A 73 -3.04 6.84 8.77
C SER A 73 -2.13 6.56 7.58
N THR A 74 -2.29 5.42 6.91
CA THR A 74 -1.33 4.93 5.91
C THR A 74 -2.01 4.57 4.61
N ALA A 75 -2.91 3.58 4.61
CA ALA A 75 -3.48 3.09 3.35
C ALA A 75 -4.29 4.17 2.61
N ARG A 76 -5.17 4.90 3.30
CA ARG A 76 -5.97 5.98 2.68
C ARG A 76 -5.09 7.10 2.10
N PRO A 77 -4.14 7.70 2.84
CA PRO A 77 -3.22 8.69 2.28
C PRO A 77 -2.45 8.23 1.03
N VAL A 78 -2.01 6.96 1.01
CA VAL A 78 -1.30 6.39 -0.14
C VAL A 78 -2.21 6.27 -1.36
N LEU A 79 -3.44 5.80 -1.16
CA LEU A 79 -4.42 5.65 -2.24
C LEU A 79 -4.84 7.01 -2.80
N GLU A 80 -5.02 8.00 -1.93
CA GLU A 80 -5.25 9.40 -2.32
C GLU A 80 -4.09 9.96 -3.14
N PHE A 81 -2.85 9.73 -2.69
CA PHE A 81 -1.66 10.11 -3.44
C PHE A 81 -1.61 9.44 -4.83
N ILE A 82 -1.84 8.13 -4.90
CA ILE A 82 -1.87 7.38 -6.16
C ILE A 82 -2.90 7.99 -7.12
N ALA A 83 -4.10 8.33 -6.63
CA ALA A 83 -5.12 8.98 -7.43
C ALA A 83 -4.68 10.37 -7.92
N GLU A 84 -4.05 11.17 -7.05
CA GLU A 84 -3.53 12.50 -7.37
C GLU A 84 -2.49 12.45 -8.50
N VAL A 85 -1.57 11.49 -8.47
CA VAL A 85 -0.53 11.34 -9.50
C VAL A 85 -1.01 10.62 -10.77
N GLY A 86 -2.32 10.38 -10.89
CA GLY A 86 -2.96 9.80 -12.08
C GLY A 86 -2.92 8.27 -12.15
N GLY A 87 -2.64 7.61 -11.02
CA GLY A 87 -2.76 6.16 -10.88
C GLY A 87 -4.22 5.71 -10.89
N THR A 88 -4.48 4.55 -11.49
CA THR A 88 -5.83 3.99 -11.60
C THR A 88 -5.82 2.52 -11.19
N ASN A 89 -6.98 2.03 -10.76
CA ASN A 89 -7.16 0.65 -10.31
C ASN A 89 -6.06 0.24 -9.30
N PRO A 90 -6.00 0.93 -8.15
CA PRO A 90 -5.05 0.57 -7.11
C PRO A 90 -5.33 -0.84 -6.59
N GLN A 91 -4.28 -1.56 -6.23
CA GLN A 91 -4.33 -2.94 -5.76
C GLN A 91 -3.58 -3.06 -4.45
N ILE A 92 -4.11 -3.87 -3.54
CA ILE A 92 -3.45 -4.22 -2.28
C ILE A 92 -3.10 -5.70 -2.35
N GLY A 93 -1.81 -6.01 -2.29
CA GLY A 93 -1.34 -7.40 -2.24
C GLY A 93 -0.67 -7.70 -0.91
N ILE A 94 -0.73 -8.99 -0.54
CA ILE A 94 -0.26 -9.51 0.73
C ILE A 94 0.78 -10.58 0.43
N ASP A 95 1.98 -10.39 0.95
CA ASP A 95 3.06 -11.37 0.93
C ASP A 95 3.28 -11.89 2.35
N ARG A 96 3.26 -13.21 2.51
CA ARG A 96 3.44 -13.92 3.80
C ARG A 96 4.68 -14.81 3.80
N ASN A 97 5.51 -14.76 2.76
CA ASN A 97 6.73 -15.55 2.59
C ASN A 97 7.96 -14.64 2.62
N ILE A 98 8.06 -13.73 3.59
CA ILE A 98 9.30 -12.98 3.80
C ILE A 98 10.32 -13.96 4.40
N GLN A 99 11.19 -14.51 3.55
CA GLN A 99 12.33 -15.35 3.95
C GLN A 99 13.58 -14.51 4.18
#